data_AF-A0AAW6KJV1-F1
#
_entry.id   AF-A0AAW6KJV1-F1
#
_cell.length_a   1.000
_cell.length_b   1.000
_cell.length_c   1.000
_cell.angle_alpha   90.00
_cell.angle_beta   90.00
_cell.angle_gamma   90.00
#
_symmetry.space_group_name_H-M   'P 1'
#
loop_
_entity.id
_entity.type
_entity.pdbx_description
1 polymer ?
#
loop_
_entity_poly.entity_id
_entity_poly.type
_entity_poly.pdbx_seq_one_letter_code
_entity_poly.pdbx_strand_id
1 'polypeptide(L)' 'SDRVLVIHEGTLSGELSRNDATQERIMTLATGGR' A
#
# COMPACT_ATOMS: atom_id res chain seq x y z
N SER A 1 -1.41 -11.19 -13.20
CA SER A 1 -1.36 -10.92 -11.75
C SER A 1 -0.86 -9.51 -11.60
N ASP A 2 -1.71 -8.62 -11.09
CA ASP A 2 -1.39 -7.21 -10.97
C ASP A 2 -1.14 -6.89 -9.49
N ARG A 3 -0.05 -6.18 -9.22
CA ARG A 3 0.36 -5.77 -7.87
C ARG A 3 0.38 -4.25 -7.79
N VAL A 4 -0.07 -3.74 -6.66
CA VAL A 4 0.02 -2.32 -6.29
C VAL A 4 1.11 -2.20 -5.24
N LEU A 5 2.14 -1.42 -5.51
CA LEU A 5 3.23 -1.14 -4.56
C LEU A 5 2.97 0.22 -3.90
N VAL A 6 3.05 0.28 -2.57
CA VAL A 6 2.91 1.53 -1.82
C VAL A 6 4.27 1.95 -1.31
N ILE A 7 4.66 3.19 -1.63
CA ILE A 7 5.92 3.80 -1.21
C ILE A 7 5.61 4.90 -0.17
N HIS A 8 6.32 4.88 0.95
CA HIS A 8 6.28 5.90 1.99
C HIS A 8 7.71 6.22 2.41
N GLU A 9 8.02 7.52 2.49
CA GLU A 9 9.35 8.02 2.86
C GLU A 9 10.51 7.44 2.01
N GLY A 10 10.24 7.23 0.71
CA GLY A 10 11.23 6.69 -0.22
C GLY A 10 11.50 5.19 -0.08
N THR A 11 10.73 4.49 0.76
CA THR A 11 10.86 3.04 0.98
C THR A 11 9.60 2.28 0.59
N LEU A 12 9.75 1.00 0.22
CA LEU A 12 8.60 0.13 -0.03
C LEU A 12 7.89 -0.18 1.28
N SER A 13 6.70 0.38 1.47
CA SER A 13 5.88 0.19 2.66
C SER A 13 5.10 -1.11 2.61
N GLY A 14 4.72 -1.54 1.41
CA GLY A 14 4.05 -2.81 1.22
C GLY A 14 3.54 -3.01 -0.19
N GLU A 15 2.96 -4.18 -0.42
CA GLU A 15 2.36 -4.58 -1.67
C GLU A 15 0.96 -5.14 -1.45
N LEU A 16 0.06 -4.87 -2.40
CA LEU A 16 -1.31 -5.35 -2.40
C LEU A 16 -1.61 -6.01 -3.73
N SER A 17 -2.40 -7.08 -3.70
CA SER A 17 -3.05 -7.57 -4.91
C SER A 17 -4.07 -6.53 -5.39
N ARG A 18 -4.45 -6.57 -6.67
CA ARG A 18 -5.54 -5.73 -7.20
C ARG A 18 -6.82 -5.77 -6.35
N ASN A 19 -7.16 -6.94 -5.81
CA ASN A 19 -8.39 -7.13 -5.01
C ASN A 19 -8.26 -6.60 -3.58
N ASP A 20 -7.03 -6.47 -3.08
CA ASP A 20 -6.72 -6.02 -1.73
C ASP A 20 -6.44 -4.51 -1.64
N ALA A 21 -6.35 -3.83 -2.78
CA ALA A 21 -6.02 -2.41 -2.91
C ALA A 21 -7.19 -1.48 -2.53
N THR A 22 -7.76 -1.67 -1.34
CA THR A 22 -8.78 -0.77 -0.78
C THR A 22 -8.15 0.54 -0.33
N GLN A 23 -8.94 1.62 -0.29
CA GLN A 23 -8.47 2.92 0.19
C GLN A 23 -7.86 2.81 1.60
N GLU A 24 -8.54 2.13 2.52
CA GLU A 24 -8.06 1.95 3.89
C GLU A 24 -6.67 1.30 3.92
N ARG A 25 -6.49 0.19 3.20
CA ARG A 25 -5.21 -0.55 3.18
C ARG A 25 -4.11 0.25 2.50
N ILE A 26 -4.42 1.00 1.44
CA ILE A 26 -3.46 1.89 0.79
C ILE A 26 -3.06 3.01 1.76
N MET A 27 -4.01 3.64 2.44
CA MET A 27 -3.74 4.73 3.37
C MET A 27 -2.91 4.25 4.56
N THR A 28 -3.24 3.10 5.15
CA THR A 28 -2.43 2.48 6.22
C THR A 28 -0.95 2.33 5.80
N LEU A 29 -0.68 1.83 4.60
CA LEU A 29 0.68 1.69 4.09
C LEU A 29 1.33 3.04 3.77
N ALA A 30 0.56 3.99 3.24
CA ALA A 30 1.04 5.30 2.82
C ALA A 30 1.25 6.30 3.97
N THR A 31 0.69 6.07 5.16
CA THR A 31 0.83 6.95 6.34
C THR A 31 1.61 6.30 7.49
N GLY A 32 2.04 5.04 7.33
CA GLY A 32 2.71 4.29 8.39
C GLY A 32 1.79 3.79 9.50
N GLY A 33 0.49 3.66 9.25
CA GLY A 33 -0.47 2.95 10.12
C GLY A 33 -0.95 3.73 11.35
N ARG A 34 -1.19 5.04 11.22
CA ARG A 34 -1.92 5.84 12.23
C ARG A 34 -3.36 6.09 11.82
#